data_AF-A0A0A7A466-F1
#
_entry.id   AF-A0A0A7A466-F1
#
_cell.length_a   1.000
_cell.length_b   1.000
_cell.length_c   1.000
_cell.angle_alpha   90.00
_cell.angle_beta   90.00
_cell.angle_gamma   90.00
#
_symmetry.space_group_name_H-M   'P 1'
#
loop_
_entity.id
_entity.type
_entity.pdbx_description
1 polymer ?
#
loop_
_entity_poly.entity_id
_entity_poly.type
_entity_poly.pdbx_seq_one_letter_code
_entity_poly.pdbx_strand_id
1 'polypeptide(L)'
;MSVLLQGEGRCFIAKGIIYERNNYDDILLLSHDQQNYDSLSKQEISVMRYILDGKDNNDIAEKMFISNKTVSTYKSRLMEKLECKSLMDLYTFAQRNKIG
;
A
#
# COMPACT_ATOMS: atom_id res chain seq x y z
N MET A 1 -17.79 -22.87 -35.90
CA MET A 1 -17.16 -24.07 -35.30
C MET A 1 -15.86 -23.59 -34.68
N SER A 2 -15.80 -23.26 -33.38
CA SER A 2 -15.84 -24.19 -32.22
C SER A 2 -14.63 -25.13 -32.29
N VAL A 3 -13.76 -25.32 -31.29
CA VAL A 3 -13.71 -24.98 -29.86
C VAL A 3 -12.29 -25.31 -29.33
N LEU A 4 -11.93 -24.62 -28.24
CA LEU A 4 -11.01 -24.91 -27.10
C LEU A 4 -10.25 -26.24 -27.02
N LEU A 5 -9.03 -26.20 -26.44
CA LEU A 5 -8.69 -26.88 -25.15
C LEU A 5 -7.40 -26.30 -24.53
N GLN A 6 -7.42 -26.17 -23.19
CA GLN A 6 -6.43 -25.59 -22.27
C GLN A 6 -5.18 -26.46 -22.06
N GLY A 7 -4.08 -25.86 -21.58
CA GLY A 7 -3.15 -26.55 -20.68
C GLY A 7 -1.71 -26.04 -20.70
N GLU A 8 -1.15 -25.84 -19.50
CA GLU A 8 0.30 -25.79 -19.17
C GLU A 8 1.01 -24.42 -19.18
N GLY A 9 0.56 -23.53 -18.29
CA GLY A 9 1.30 -23.36 -17.03
C GLY A 9 2.78 -22.95 -17.06
N ARG A 10 3.19 -22.00 -17.91
CA ARG A 10 4.48 -21.31 -17.72
C ARG A 10 4.29 -19.80 -17.66
N CYS A 11 4.14 -19.29 -16.44
CA CYS A 11 4.32 -17.86 -16.17
C CYS A 11 5.63 -17.66 -15.41
N PHE A 12 6.45 -16.76 -15.94
CA PHE A 12 7.79 -16.45 -15.47
C PHE A 12 7.73 -15.80 -14.09
N ILE A 13 8.55 -16.31 -13.16
CA ILE A 13 8.86 -15.65 -11.88
C ILE A 13 9.64 -14.36 -12.14
N ALA A 14 8.92 -13.24 -12.27
CA ALA A 14 9.48 -11.90 -12.12
C ALA A 14 8.95 -11.32 -10.81
N LYS A 15 9.85 -11.20 -9.82
CA LYS A 15 9.73 -10.49 -8.52
C LYS A 15 8.30 -10.29 -8.00
N GLY A 16 7.95 -11.13 -7.01
CA GLY A 16 6.62 -11.22 -6.40
C GLY A 16 5.92 -9.88 -6.16
N ILE A 17 4.78 -9.72 -6.81
CA ILE A 17 3.46 -9.56 -6.23
C ILE A 17 2.47 -9.94 -7.36
N ILE A 18 1.53 -10.81 -7.04
CA ILE A 18 0.49 -11.31 -7.94
C ILE A 18 -0.54 -10.18 -8.12
N TYR A 19 -0.73 -9.67 -9.34
CA TYR A 19 -1.97 -9.00 -9.74
C TYR A 19 -2.49 -9.61 -11.03
N GLU A 20 -3.63 -10.30 -10.89
CA GLU A 20 -4.40 -10.85 -12.00
C GLU A 20 -5.01 -9.71 -12.82
N ARG A 21 -4.79 -9.82 -14.13
CA ARG A 21 -5.12 -8.86 -15.17
C ARG A 21 -6.58 -9.05 -15.58
N ASN A 22 -7.55 -8.45 -14.88
CA ASN A 22 -8.94 -8.26 -15.35
C ASN A 22 -9.70 -7.32 -14.41
N ASN A 23 -9.87 -6.03 -14.75
CA ASN A 23 -11.18 -5.34 -14.73
C ASN A 23 -11.05 -3.88 -15.19
N TYR A 24 -12.02 -3.38 -15.94
CA TYR A 24 -12.21 -1.97 -16.30
C TYR A 24 -12.72 -1.16 -15.08
N ASP A 25 -11.96 -1.13 -13.97
CA ASP A 25 -12.26 -0.41 -12.71
C ASP A 25 -11.09 0.49 -12.24
N ASP A 26 -10.05 0.60 -13.06
CA ASP A 26 -8.75 1.18 -12.72
C ASP A 26 -8.77 2.72 -12.63
N ILE A 27 -9.65 3.41 -13.35
CA ILE A 27 -9.68 4.90 -13.36
C ILE A 27 -10.38 5.47 -12.10
N LEU A 28 -11.45 4.82 -11.61
CA LEU A 28 -12.25 5.33 -10.49
C LEU A 28 -11.55 5.13 -9.15
N LEU A 29 -10.83 4.01 -9.00
CA LEU A 29 -10.08 3.67 -7.79
C LEU A 29 -8.85 4.56 -7.61
N LEU A 30 -8.15 4.89 -8.70
CA LEU A 30 -7.01 5.82 -8.66
C LEU A 30 -7.41 7.22 -8.16
N SER A 31 -8.64 7.66 -8.47
CA SER A 31 -9.14 8.96 -8.02
C SER A 31 -9.41 8.98 -6.51
N HIS A 32 -9.96 7.91 -5.94
CA HIS A 32 -10.20 7.79 -4.50
C HIS A 32 -8.92 7.60 -3.71
N ASP A 33 -8.00 6.75 -4.19
CA ASP A 33 -6.70 6.53 -3.54
C ASP A 33 -5.90 7.84 -3.46
N GLN A 34 -5.91 8.64 -4.53
CA GLN A 34 -5.28 9.95 -4.55
C GLN A 34 -5.91 10.93 -3.55
N GLN A 35 -7.25 10.97 -3.46
CA GLN A 35 -7.95 11.80 -2.47
C GLN A 35 -7.64 11.38 -1.02
N ASN A 36 -7.57 10.08 -0.76
CA ASN A 36 -7.21 9.54 0.56
C ASN A 36 -5.76 9.89 0.91
N TYR A 37 -4.86 9.83 -0.07
CA TYR A 37 -3.47 10.26 0.09
C TYR A 37 -3.34 11.76 0.39
N ASP A 38 -4.08 12.61 -0.35
CA ASP A 38 -4.08 14.06 -0.15
C ASP A 38 -4.68 14.48 1.20
N SER A 39 -5.54 13.64 1.81
CA SER A 39 -6.10 13.83 3.14
C SER A 39 -5.11 13.51 4.28
N LEU A 40 -3.95 12.90 3.96
CA LEU A 40 -2.94 12.58 4.95
C LEU A 40 -2.18 13.82 5.41
N SER A 41 -1.93 13.89 6.72
CA SER A 41 -1.04 14.88 7.30
C SER A 41 0.42 14.55 6.96
N LYS A 42 1.27 15.57 6.92
CA LYS A 42 2.73 15.43 6.71
C LYS A 42 3.36 14.39 7.65
N GLN A 43 2.87 14.32 8.89
CA GLN A 43 3.35 13.34 9.88
C GLN A 43 2.93 11.91 9.53
N GLU A 44 1.69 11.72 9.06
CA GLU A 44 1.17 10.40 8.63
C GLU A 44 1.91 9.92 7.38
N ILE A 45 2.17 10.80 6.41
CA ILE A 45 2.97 10.50 5.22
C ILE A 45 4.40 10.09 5.61
N SER A 46 4.99 10.78 6.58
CA SER A 46 6.35 10.47 7.04
C SER A 46 6.41 9.08 7.70
N VAL A 47 5.46 8.77 8.57
CA VAL A 47 5.33 7.44 9.19
C VAL A 47 5.09 6.37 8.13
N MET A 48 4.19 6.63 7.16
CA MET A 48 3.92 5.72 6.05
C MET A 48 5.20 5.38 5.28
N ARG A 49 6.00 6.38 4.91
CA ARG A 49 7.27 6.18 4.20
C ARG A 49 8.23 5.28 4.96
N TYR A 50 8.38 5.50 6.26
CA TYR A 50 9.26 4.64 7.05
C TYR A 50 8.73 3.21 7.20
N ILE A 51 7.42 3.03 7.29
CA ILE A 51 6.80 1.69 7.29
C ILE A 51 7.09 0.99 5.95
N LEU A 52 6.97 1.69 4.82
CA LEU A 52 7.27 1.16 3.49
C LEU A 52 8.77 0.85 3.28
N ASP A 53 9.66 1.59 3.97
CA ASP A 53 11.10 1.32 4.06
C ASP A 53 11.42 0.12 4.98
N GLY A 54 10.41 -0.51 5.58
CA GLY A 54 10.56 -1.66 6.47
C GLY A 54 11.08 -1.29 7.86
N LYS A 55 10.86 -0.06 8.33
CA LYS A 55 11.25 0.39 9.67
C LYS A 55 10.20 0.02 10.71
N ASP A 56 10.68 -0.41 11.88
CA ASP A 56 9.84 -0.65 13.04
C ASP A 56 9.42 0.64 13.74
N ASN A 57 8.37 0.57 14.56
CA ASN A 57 7.86 1.76 15.26
C ASN A 57 8.91 2.44 16.16
N ASN A 58 9.89 1.68 16.68
CA ASN A 58 10.98 2.21 17.49
C ASN A 58 11.96 3.04 16.64
N ASP A 59 12.40 2.53 15.49
CA ASP A 59 13.24 3.27 14.55
C ASP A 59 12.56 4.53 14.04
N ILE A 60 11.25 4.46 13.78
CA ILE A 60 10.46 5.61 13.35
C ILE A 60 10.40 6.67 14.45
N ALA A 61 10.22 6.24 15.70
CA ALA A 61 10.19 7.10 16.87
C ALA A 61 11.52 7.85 17.03
N GLU A 62 12.65 7.16 16.89
CA GLU A 62 13.99 7.79 16.92
C GLU A 62 14.20 8.75 15.75
N LYS A 63 13.88 8.35 14.51
CA LYS A 63 14.07 9.21 13.32
C LYS A 63 13.21 10.46 13.33
N MET A 64 12.00 10.38 13.87
CA MET A 64 11.07 11.51 13.94
C MET A 64 11.18 12.29 15.26
N PHE A 65 12.03 11.86 16.20
CA PHE A 65 12.16 12.42 17.55
C PHE A 65 10.82 12.50 18.31
N ILE A 66 10.01 11.44 18.22
CA ILE A 66 8.69 11.33 18.88
C ILE A 66 8.57 10.01 19.63
N SER A 67 7.63 9.90 20.56
CA SER A 67 7.38 8.66 21.29
C SER A 67 6.80 7.56 20.41
N ASN A 68 7.14 6.29 20.65
CA ASN A 68 6.54 5.13 19.95
C ASN A 68 4.99 5.12 20.07
N LYS A 69 4.44 5.55 21.21
CA LYS A 69 2.99 5.73 21.37
C LYS A 69 2.39 6.71 20.35
N THR A 70 3.12 7.79 20.04
CA THR A 70 2.73 8.78 19.05
C THR A 70 2.82 8.20 17.63
N VAL A 71 3.88 7.44 17.31
CA VAL A 71 4.00 6.70 16.05
C VAL A 71 2.83 5.74 15.86
N SER A 72 2.48 4.98 16.90
CA SER A 72 1.34 4.05 16.88
C SER A 72 0.02 4.78 16.62
N THR A 73 -0.16 5.97 17.20
CA THR A 73 -1.34 6.82 16.95
C THR A 73 -1.39 7.30 15.51
N TYR A 74 -0.27 7.78 14.95
CA TYR A 74 -0.21 8.16 13.53
C TYR A 74 -0.45 6.98 12.60
N LYS A 75 0.06 5.80 12.93
CA LYS A 75 -0.15 4.56 12.18
C LYS A 75 -1.62 4.16 12.15
N SER A 76 -2.32 4.21 13.28
CA SER A 76 -3.75 3.92 13.33
C SER A 76 -4.58 4.93 12.52
N ARG A 77 -4.27 6.23 12.63
CA ARG A 77 -4.97 7.26 11.85
C ARG A 77 -4.70 7.15 10.35
N LEU A 78 -3.46 6.86 9.97
CA LEU A 78 -3.06 6.57 8.59
C LEU A 78 -3.88 5.40 8.03
N MET A 79 -3.97 4.28 8.77
CA MET A 79 -4.74 3.10 8.36
C MET A 79 -6.24 3.38 8.24
N GLU A 80 -6.80 4.17 9.17
CA GLU A 80 -8.20 4.59 9.12
C GLU A 80 -8.52 5.45 7.90
N LYS A 81 -7.65 6.43 7.60
CA LYS A 81 -7.81 7.33 6.44
C LYS A 81 -7.63 6.62 5.09
N LEU A 82 -6.75 5.63 5.04
CA LEU A 82 -6.51 4.82 3.84
C LEU A 82 -7.45 3.60 3.76
N GLU A 83 -8.37 3.44 4.72
CA GLU A 83 -9.27 2.29 4.87
C GLU A 83 -8.55 0.93 4.81
N CYS A 84 -7.27 0.92 5.21
CA CYS A 84 -6.41 -0.25 5.17
C CYS A 84 -6.57 -1.06 6.45
N LYS A 85 -6.87 -2.35 6.33
CA LYS A 85 -7.05 -3.25 7.49
C LYS A 85 -5.74 -3.92 7.89
N SER A 86 -4.82 -4.09 6.94
CA SER A 86 -3.54 -4.74 7.15
C SER A 86 -2.36 -3.92 6.61
N LEU A 87 -1.17 -4.18 7.14
CA LEU A 87 0.07 -3.62 6.58
C LEU A 87 0.27 -4.00 5.11
N MET A 88 -0.15 -5.21 4.70
CA MET A 88 -0.11 -5.64 3.30
C MET A 88 -0.99 -4.79 2.39
N ASP A 89 -2.13 -4.30 2.89
CA ASP A 89 -3.01 -3.40 2.14
C ASP A 89 -2.31 -2.05 1.93
N LEU A 90 -1.57 -1.57 2.95
CA LEU A 90 -0.77 -0.36 2.84
C LEU A 90 0.36 -0.48 1.80
N TYR A 91 1.05 -1.63 1.75
CA TYR A 91 2.06 -1.91 0.72
C TYR A 91 1.44 -1.96 -0.68
N THR A 92 0.29 -2.61 -0.81
CA THR A 92 -0.50 -2.65 -2.05
C THR A 92 -0.87 -1.24 -2.50
N PHE A 93 -1.39 -0.42 -1.58
CA PHE A 93 -1.75 0.97 -1.83
C PHE A 93 -0.54 1.79 -2.31
N ALA A 94 0.61 1.65 -1.65
CA ALA A 94 1.84 2.32 -2.03
C ALA A 94 2.33 1.90 -3.43
N GLN A 95 2.26 0.61 -3.75
CA GLN A 95 2.64 0.09 -5.06
C GLN A 95 1.73 0.61 -6.19
N ARG A 96 0.41 0.67 -5.94
CA ARG A 96 -0.57 1.22 -6.88
C ARG A 96 -0.33 2.70 -7.18
N ASN A 97 -0.05 3.48 -6.14
CA ASN A 97 0.18 4.92 -6.25
C ASN A 97 1.64 5.28 -6.59
N LYS A 98 2.52 4.28 -6.80
CA LYS A 98 3.97 4.44 -7.04
C LYS A 98 4.66 5.30 -5.96
N ILE A 99 4.23 5.13 -4.71
CA ILE A 99 4.79 5.82 -3.56
C ILE A 99 5.94 4.96 -3.04
N GLY A 100 7.18 5.33 -3.41
CA GLY A 100 8.42 4.67 -3.01
C GLY A 100 9.56 5.67 -3.01
#